data_AF-A0A7S1NUZ0-F1
#
_entry.id   AF-A0A7S1NUZ0-F1
#
_cell.length_a   1.000
_cell.length_b   1.000
_cell.length_c   1.000
_cell.angle_alpha   90.00
_cell.angle_beta   90.00
_cell.angle_gamma   90.00
#
_symmetry.space_group_name_H-M   'P 1'
#
loop_
_entity.id
_entity.type
_entity.pdbx_description
1 polymer ?
#
loop_
_entity_poly.entity_id
_entity_poly.type
_entity_poly.pdbx_seq_one_letter_code
_entity_poly.pdbx_strand_id
1 'polypeptide(L)'
;FFSVLLRTLFCPMKFGSKLLSSAYEPWLQYYIQYKELKNLVYNNCTSEEFLAKLREELNKAEEFLVGCWQELVQPLQKLEDDGVLLETEFGKMCSELGRVREFMLLNCLAVLKITKKHDKINSKDPVHPRVMELLDSYSVADAHKIGNTLLVVEQLAVNFLASIEYATNELQTCAHCQSTQQMVTVLKCGHQHCTNCLSQAVVELLSQPYSPIHDVLGSMVRGMTRVTDLAAAQGSPLAILRCGHAL
;
A
#
# COMPACT_ATOMS: atom_id res chain seq x y z
N PHE A 1 -9.22 -2.49 -10.35
CA PHE A 1 -8.15 -2.05 -9.43
C PHE A 1 -6.77 -2.39 -9.97
N PHE A 2 -6.29 -3.65 -9.91
CA PHE A 2 -4.99 -4.02 -10.46
C PHE A 2 -4.92 -4.06 -12.00
N SER A 3 -6.02 -4.34 -12.73
CA SER A 3 -5.96 -4.35 -14.21
C SER A 3 -5.63 -2.98 -14.83
N VAL A 4 -5.97 -1.88 -14.15
CA VAL A 4 -5.65 -0.50 -14.57
C VAL A 4 -4.22 -0.11 -14.14
N LEU A 5 -3.79 -0.53 -12.95
CA LEU A 5 -2.40 -0.45 -12.46
C LEU A 5 -1.43 -1.22 -13.36
N LEU A 6 -1.80 -2.44 -13.76
CA LEU A 6 -1.04 -3.30 -14.67
C LEU A 6 -1.04 -2.73 -16.10
N ARG A 7 -2.06 -2.00 -16.55
CA ARG A 7 -2.03 -1.39 -17.90
C ARG A 7 -1.08 -0.19 -17.99
N THR A 8 -0.91 0.56 -16.90
CA THR A 8 -0.08 1.78 -16.87
C THR A 8 1.38 1.52 -16.47
N LEU A 9 1.66 0.48 -15.67
CA LEU A 9 3.02 0.14 -15.22
C LEU A 9 3.80 -0.81 -16.16
N PHE A 10 3.21 -1.13 -17.31
CA PHE A 10 3.80 -1.97 -18.36
C PHE A 10 4.47 -1.17 -19.48
N CYS A 11 4.92 0.07 -19.20
CA CYS A 11 5.87 0.71 -20.08
C CYS A 11 7.14 -0.15 -20.19
N PRO A 12 7.56 -0.50 -21.43
CA PRO A 12 8.67 -1.40 -21.65
C PRO A 12 9.98 -0.70 -21.26
N MET A 13 10.77 -1.42 -20.47
CA MET A 13 12.18 -1.19 -20.14
C MET A 13 12.48 -0.38 -18.86
N LYS A 14 13.26 -1.03 -17.98
CA LYS A 14 13.85 -0.57 -16.70
C LYS A 14 12.99 -0.66 -15.43
N PHE A 15 12.13 -1.67 -15.30
CA PHE A 15 11.47 -1.95 -14.01
C PHE A 15 12.47 -2.15 -12.86
N GLY A 16 13.60 -2.84 -13.10
CA GLY A 16 14.63 -3.01 -12.06
C GLY A 16 15.22 -1.69 -11.57
N SER A 17 15.47 -0.73 -12.47
CA SER A 17 15.94 0.61 -12.09
C SER A 17 14.83 1.40 -11.39
N LYS A 18 13.58 1.29 -11.86
CA LYS A 18 12.43 1.95 -11.25
C LYS A 18 12.17 1.45 -9.83
N LEU A 19 12.26 0.13 -9.61
CA LEU A 19 12.10 -0.49 -8.30
C LEU A 19 13.12 0.10 -7.31
N LEU A 20 14.39 0.19 -7.70
CA LEU A 20 15.43 0.77 -6.84
C LEU A 20 15.28 2.28 -6.62
N SER A 21 14.85 3.04 -7.63
CA SER A 21 14.68 4.50 -7.48
C SER A 21 13.42 4.89 -6.70
N SER A 22 12.42 4.02 -6.65
CA SER A 22 11.16 4.25 -5.93
C SER A 22 11.12 3.55 -4.57
N ALA A 23 12.00 2.59 -4.30
CA ALA A 23 12.06 1.94 -3.02
C ALA A 23 12.50 2.92 -1.92
N TYR A 24 11.76 2.90 -0.81
CA TYR A 24 12.17 3.62 0.40
C TYR A 24 13.47 3.04 0.94
N GLU A 25 14.52 3.87 0.98
CA GLU A 25 15.90 3.45 1.26
C GLU A 25 16.04 2.60 2.54
N PRO A 26 15.43 2.97 3.69
CA PRO A 26 15.54 2.17 4.91
C PRO A 26 14.96 0.76 4.81
N TRP A 27 14.11 0.50 3.81
CA TRP A 27 13.45 -0.80 3.64
C TRP A 27 14.03 -1.64 2.50
N LEU A 28 15.10 -1.19 1.83
CA LEU A 28 15.67 -1.83 0.63
C LEU A 28 15.92 -3.34 0.78
N GLN A 29 16.36 -3.78 1.96
CA GLN A 29 16.65 -5.20 2.23
C GLN A 29 15.42 -6.12 2.25
N TYR A 30 14.24 -5.56 2.55
CA TYR A 30 12.98 -6.29 2.66
C TYR A 30 12.22 -6.39 1.32
N TYR A 31 12.61 -5.60 0.32
CA TYR A 31 12.06 -5.74 -1.02
C TYR A 31 12.49 -7.08 -1.65
N ILE A 32 11.65 -7.59 -2.54
CA ILE A 32 11.97 -8.73 -3.40
C ILE A 32 13.26 -8.42 -4.17
N GLN A 33 14.27 -9.28 -4.03
CA GLN A 33 15.55 -9.22 -4.71
C GLN A 33 15.41 -9.55 -6.19
N TYR A 34 14.73 -8.65 -6.93
CA TYR A 34 14.35 -8.83 -8.32
C TYR A 34 15.54 -9.12 -9.23
N LYS A 35 16.72 -8.54 -8.93
CA LYS A 35 17.95 -8.79 -9.70
C LYS A 35 18.46 -10.22 -9.52
N GLU A 36 18.40 -10.76 -8.30
CA GLU A 36 18.84 -12.13 -8.00
C GLU A 36 17.91 -13.15 -8.64
N LEU A 37 16.59 -13.00 -8.46
CA LEU A 37 15.61 -13.86 -9.12
C LEU A 37 15.74 -13.78 -10.66
N LYS A 38 16.00 -12.58 -11.19
CA LYS A 38 16.24 -12.40 -12.63
C LYS A 38 17.47 -13.17 -13.09
N ASN A 39 18.57 -13.13 -12.34
CA ASN A 39 19.78 -13.89 -12.66
C ASN A 39 19.51 -15.40 -12.57
N LEU A 40 18.77 -15.85 -11.56
CA LEU A 40 18.35 -17.25 -11.40
C LEU A 40 17.59 -17.75 -12.65
N VAL A 41 16.63 -16.96 -13.14
CA VAL A 41 15.89 -17.27 -14.38
C VAL A 41 16.81 -17.30 -15.61
N TYR A 42 17.77 -16.38 -15.75
CA TYR A 42 18.72 -16.39 -16.89
C TYR A 42 19.69 -17.57 -16.86
N ASN A 43 19.96 -18.14 -15.69
CA ASN A 43 20.82 -19.30 -15.52
C ASN A 43 20.08 -20.64 -15.71
N ASN A 44 18.91 -20.63 -16.35
CA ASN A 44 18.09 -21.81 -16.63
C ASN A 44 17.72 -22.63 -15.37
N CYS A 45 17.39 -21.94 -14.27
CA CYS A 45 16.84 -22.61 -13.09
C CYS A 45 15.59 -23.44 -13.43
N THR A 46 15.36 -24.48 -12.63
CA THR A 46 14.12 -25.25 -12.65
C THR A 46 12.99 -24.44 -12.02
N SER A 47 11.73 -24.79 -12.35
CA SER A 47 10.56 -24.15 -11.73
C SER A 47 10.55 -24.30 -10.22
N GLU A 48 11.01 -25.44 -9.69
CA GLU A 48 11.05 -25.68 -8.24
C GLU A 48 12.11 -24.81 -7.54
N GLU A 49 13.29 -24.65 -8.14
CA GLU A 49 14.30 -23.70 -7.64
C GLU A 49 13.79 -22.26 -7.64
N PHE A 50 13.12 -21.86 -8.72
CA PHE A 50 12.51 -20.53 -8.82
C PHE A 50 11.43 -20.31 -7.76
N LEU A 51 10.49 -21.25 -7.61
CA LEU A 51 9.41 -21.18 -6.64
C LEU A 51 9.93 -21.18 -5.20
N ALA A 52 10.96 -21.99 -4.90
CA ALA A 52 11.60 -22.01 -3.60
C ALA A 52 12.22 -20.65 -3.25
N LYS A 53 13.00 -20.06 -4.16
CA LYS A 53 13.61 -18.74 -3.94
C LYS A 53 12.57 -17.63 -3.86
N LEU A 54 11.52 -17.69 -4.67
CA LEU A 54 10.43 -16.72 -4.62
C LEU A 54 9.67 -16.78 -3.29
N ARG A 55 9.45 -17.99 -2.74
CA ARG A 55 8.81 -18.17 -1.43
C ARG A 55 9.66 -17.60 -0.29
N GLU A 56 10.98 -17.79 -0.33
CA GLU A 56 11.91 -17.18 0.64
C GLU A 56 11.77 -15.64 0.63
N GLU A 57 11.79 -15.04 -0.57
CA GLU A 57 11.67 -13.60 -0.73
C GLU A 57 10.29 -13.06 -0.32
N LEU A 58 9.22 -13.80 -0.59
CA LEU A 58 7.87 -13.45 -0.16
C LEU A 58 7.70 -13.53 1.35
N ASN A 59 8.21 -14.58 2.01
CA ASN A 59 8.17 -14.70 3.47
C ASN A 59 8.89 -13.53 4.15
N LYS A 60 10.08 -13.18 3.66
CA LYS A 60 10.83 -12.02 4.15
C LYS A 60 10.03 -10.72 4.05
N ALA A 61 9.38 -10.49 2.90
CA ALA A 61 8.58 -9.29 2.69
C ALA A 61 7.31 -9.29 3.56
N GLU A 62 6.68 -10.44 3.78
CA GLU A 62 5.52 -10.61 4.66
C GLU A 62 5.88 -10.35 6.12
N GLU A 63 6.94 -10.97 6.64
CA GLU A 63 7.40 -10.78 8.03
C GLU A 63 7.67 -9.30 8.32
N PHE A 64 8.33 -8.61 7.39
CA PHE A 64 8.56 -7.17 7.49
C PHE A 64 7.25 -6.37 7.47
N LEU A 65 6.34 -6.68 6.55
CA LEU A 65 5.05 -6.01 6.42
C LEU A 65 4.19 -6.16 7.69
N VAL A 66 4.19 -7.35 8.30
CA VAL A 66 3.49 -7.60 9.57
C VAL A 66 4.07 -6.73 10.68
N GLY A 67 5.39 -6.58 10.75
CA GLY A 67 6.05 -5.65 11.69
C GLY A 67 5.60 -4.21 11.50
N CYS A 68 5.67 -3.69 10.26
CA CYS A 68 5.20 -2.34 9.95
C CYS A 68 3.72 -2.12 10.29
N TRP A 69 2.88 -3.12 10.04
CA TRP A 69 1.46 -3.04 10.38
C TRP A 69 1.22 -2.97 11.89
N GLN A 70 1.94 -3.76 12.68
CA GLN A 70 1.84 -3.71 14.15
C GLN A 70 2.19 -2.31 14.69
N GLU A 71 3.23 -1.69 14.13
CA GLU A 71 3.62 -0.31 14.49
C GLU A 71 2.55 0.72 14.10
N LEU A 72 1.85 0.53 12.96
CA LEU A 72 0.75 1.38 12.51
C LEU A 72 -0.53 1.22 13.36
N VAL A 73 -0.80 0.03 13.88
CA VAL A 73 -2.04 -0.24 14.63
C VAL A 73 -1.97 0.26 16.07
N GLN A 74 -0.79 0.28 16.69
CA GLN A 74 -0.65 0.72 18.08
C GLN A 74 -1.18 2.15 18.34
N PRO A 75 -0.88 3.18 17.51
CA PRO A 75 -1.47 4.51 17.67
C PRO A 75 -3.00 4.52 17.50
N LEU A 76 -3.55 3.69 16.60
CA LEU A 76 -5.00 3.59 16.40
C LEU A 76 -5.69 2.97 17.61
N GLN A 77 -5.07 1.97 18.25
CA GLN A 77 -5.59 1.36 19.47
C GLN A 77 -5.56 2.35 20.62
N LYS A 78 -4.44 3.06 20.83
CA LYS A 78 -4.36 4.14 21.83
C LYS A 78 -5.41 5.22 21.60
N LEU A 79 -5.63 5.56 20.33
CA LEU A 79 -6.67 6.52 19.96
C LEU A 79 -8.08 6.03 20.31
N GLU A 80 -8.35 4.74 20.12
CA GLU A 80 -9.62 4.11 20.50
C GLU A 80 -9.81 4.07 22.02
N ASP A 81 -8.74 3.79 22.77
CA ASP A 81 -8.77 3.64 24.24
C ASP A 81 -8.81 4.99 24.96
N ASP A 82 -7.92 5.93 24.60
CA ASP A 82 -7.72 7.20 25.30
C ASP A 82 -8.53 8.35 24.68
N GLY A 83 -9.07 8.16 23.47
CA GLY A 83 -9.79 9.19 22.73
C GLY A 83 -8.91 10.37 22.27
N VAL A 84 -7.59 10.22 22.36
CA VAL A 84 -6.60 11.24 22.02
C VAL A 84 -5.57 10.63 21.08
N LEU A 85 -5.41 11.25 19.90
CA LEU A 85 -4.29 10.99 19.00
C LEU A 85 -3.56 12.30 18.83
N LEU A 86 -2.27 12.31 19.19
CA LEU A 86 -1.47 13.49 18.99
C LEU A 86 -1.34 13.74 17.49
N GLU A 87 -1.46 15.00 17.08
CA GLU A 87 -1.24 15.44 15.70
C GLU A 87 0.06 14.89 15.10
N THR A 88 1.14 14.94 15.88
CA THR A 88 2.44 14.42 15.47
C THR A 88 2.43 12.90 15.25
N GLU A 89 1.61 12.15 15.98
CA GLU A 89 1.42 10.70 15.78
C GLU A 89 0.56 10.44 14.54
N PHE A 90 -0.50 11.23 14.33
CA PHE A 90 -1.35 11.10 13.15
C PHE A 90 -0.59 11.36 11.84
N GLY A 91 0.20 12.45 11.78
CA GLY A 91 1.04 12.76 10.63
C GLY A 91 2.06 11.65 10.34
N LYS A 92 2.72 11.12 11.38
CA LYS A 92 3.64 9.98 11.24
C LYS A 92 2.93 8.75 10.68
N MET A 93 1.75 8.43 11.21
CA MET A 93 0.94 7.30 10.74
C MET A 93 0.56 7.46 9.27
N CYS A 94 0.09 8.63 8.83
CA CYS A 94 -0.24 8.90 7.42
C CYS A 94 0.98 8.74 6.49
N SER A 95 2.16 9.18 6.92
CA SER A 95 3.42 9.03 6.18
C SER A 95 3.83 7.55 6.06
N GLU A 96 3.83 6.82 7.18
CA GLU A 96 4.13 5.37 7.19
C GLU A 96 3.13 4.57 6.35
N LEU A 97 1.85 4.96 6.36
CA LEU A 97 0.82 4.35 5.51
C LEU A 97 1.17 4.40 4.01
N GLY A 98 1.63 5.57 3.55
CA GLY A 98 2.03 5.78 2.17
C GLY A 98 3.17 4.85 1.78
N ARG A 99 4.17 4.73 2.67
CA ARG A 99 5.33 3.85 2.49
C ARG A 99 4.93 2.38 2.45
N VAL A 100 4.08 1.92 3.37
CA VAL A 100 3.59 0.52 3.40
C VAL A 100 2.86 0.16 2.10
N ARG A 101 2.02 1.06 1.58
CA ARG A 101 1.33 0.84 0.30
C ARG A 101 2.29 0.74 -0.87
N GLU A 102 3.26 1.64 -0.93
CA GLU A 102 4.28 1.62 -1.98
C GLU A 102 5.10 0.33 -1.90
N PHE A 103 5.50 -0.09 -0.70
CA PHE A 103 6.19 -1.36 -0.46
C PHE A 103 5.37 -2.54 -0.98
N MET A 104 4.10 -2.68 -0.59
CA MET A 104 3.21 -3.75 -1.05
C MET A 104 3.09 -3.77 -2.58
N LEU A 105 2.86 -2.60 -3.18
CA LEU A 105 2.69 -2.46 -4.62
C LEU A 105 3.96 -2.86 -5.37
N LEU A 106 5.11 -2.33 -4.98
CA LEU A 106 6.40 -2.58 -5.63
C LEU A 106 6.78 -4.06 -5.55
N ASN A 107 6.56 -4.72 -4.40
CA ASN A 107 6.82 -6.15 -4.24
C ASN A 107 5.87 -7.02 -5.07
N CYS A 108 4.57 -6.71 -5.09
CA CYS A 108 3.61 -7.40 -5.96
C CYS A 108 4.01 -7.28 -7.44
N LEU A 109 4.38 -6.08 -7.89
CA LEU A 109 4.84 -5.86 -9.26
C LEU A 109 6.12 -6.63 -9.57
N ALA A 110 7.05 -6.70 -8.61
CA ALA A 110 8.29 -7.47 -8.76
C ALA A 110 7.97 -8.95 -9.00
N VAL A 111 7.08 -9.54 -8.18
CA VAL A 111 6.62 -10.93 -8.32
C VAL A 111 5.95 -11.16 -9.68
N LEU A 112 4.95 -10.35 -10.06
CA LEU A 112 4.27 -10.51 -11.34
C LEU A 112 5.23 -10.39 -12.54
N LYS A 113 6.16 -9.44 -12.49
CA LYS A 113 7.12 -9.24 -13.58
C LYS A 113 8.19 -10.32 -13.64
N ILE A 114 8.63 -10.86 -12.50
CA ILE A 114 9.62 -11.94 -12.51
C ILE A 114 9.00 -13.26 -12.93
N THR A 115 7.77 -13.56 -12.50
CA THR A 115 6.97 -14.70 -12.97
C THR A 115 6.74 -14.65 -14.47
N LYS A 116 6.30 -13.50 -15.01
CA LYS A 116 6.15 -13.31 -16.46
C LYS A 116 7.48 -13.51 -17.20
N LYS A 117 8.61 -13.13 -16.59
CA LYS A 117 9.94 -13.33 -17.16
C LYS A 117 10.33 -14.81 -17.16
N HIS A 118 10.09 -15.52 -16.07
CA HIS A 118 10.27 -16.97 -15.97
C HIS A 118 9.52 -17.67 -17.10
N ASP A 119 8.20 -17.47 -17.21
CA ASP A 119 7.36 -18.18 -18.20
C ASP A 119 7.71 -17.83 -19.64
N LYS A 120 8.24 -16.63 -19.89
CA LYS A 120 8.74 -16.27 -21.21
C LYS A 120 10.01 -17.04 -21.61
N ILE A 121 10.88 -17.33 -20.65
CA ILE A 121 12.17 -18.02 -20.88
C ILE A 121 11.97 -19.55 -20.81
N ASN A 122 11.22 -20.02 -19.82
CA ASN A 122 10.92 -21.42 -19.53
C ASN A 122 9.50 -21.79 -19.99
N SER A 123 9.17 -21.52 -21.25
CA SER A 123 7.78 -21.64 -21.75
C SER A 123 7.18 -23.05 -21.71
N LYS A 124 8.01 -24.08 -21.52
CA LYS A 124 7.58 -25.49 -21.41
C LYS A 124 7.10 -25.86 -20.00
N ASP A 125 7.43 -25.06 -19.00
CA ASP A 125 7.11 -25.30 -17.60
C ASP A 125 6.71 -23.97 -16.92
N PRO A 126 5.51 -23.44 -17.26
CA PRO A 126 5.06 -22.18 -16.70
C PRO A 126 4.78 -22.29 -15.19
N VAL A 127 5.17 -21.28 -14.44
CA VAL A 127 4.98 -21.19 -12.99
C VAL A 127 3.86 -20.23 -12.61
N HIS A 128 3.33 -19.41 -13.53
CA HIS A 128 2.30 -18.43 -13.20
C HIS A 128 1.12 -18.99 -12.39
N PRO A 129 0.47 -20.12 -12.76
CA PRO A 129 -0.62 -20.68 -11.96
C PRO A 129 -0.20 -20.99 -10.51
N ARG A 130 0.96 -21.63 -10.33
CA ARG A 130 1.54 -21.97 -9.02
C ARG A 130 1.93 -20.73 -8.22
N VAL A 131 2.40 -19.67 -8.87
CA VAL A 131 2.69 -18.39 -8.20
C VAL A 131 1.40 -17.70 -7.76
N MET A 132 0.34 -17.76 -8.55
CA MET A 132 -0.95 -17.19 -8.14
C MET A 132 -1.55 -17.98 -6.97
N GLU A 133 -1.45 -19.31 -6.97
CA GLU A 133 -1.83 -20.16 -5.83
C GLU A 133 -0.98 -19.83 -4.59
N LEU A 134 0.33 -19.63 -4.77
CA LEU A 134 1.22 -19.23 -3.69
C LEU A 134 0.77 -17.89 -3.10
N LEU A 135 0.53 -16.86 -3.92
CA LEU A 135 0.03 -15.56 -3.47
C LEU A 135 -1.35 -15.64 -2.79
N ASP A 136 -2.23 -16.52 -3.26
CA ASP A 136 -3.52 -16.78 -2.62
C ASP A 136 -3.37 -17.46 -1.24
N SER A 137 -2.28 -18.23 -1.03
CA SER A 137 -2.00 -18.91 0.25
C SER A 137 -1.40 -18.00 1.32
N TYR A 138 -0.82 -16.86 0.93
CA TYR A 138 -0.38 -15.84 1.88
C TYR A 138 -1.60 -15.28 2.64
N SER A 139 -1.47 -15.21 3.97
CA SER A 139 -2.56 -15.09 4.94
C SER A 139 -3.64 -14.07 4.52
N VAL A 140 -4.78 -14.57 4.05
CA VAL A 140 -6.01 -13.78 3.81
C VAL A 140 -6.42 -13.02 5.08
N ALA A 141 -6.20 -13.60 6.25
CA ALA A 141 -6.59 -13.03 7.53
C ALA A 141 -5.76 -11.78 7.88
N ASP A 142 -4.46 -11.77 7.61
CA ASP A 142 -3.60 -10.63 7.96
C ASP A 142 -3.59 -9.58 6.86
N ALA A 143 -3.70 -10.03 5.60
CA ALA A 143 -4.00 -9.12 4.51
C ALA A 143 -5.25 -8.31 4.87
N HIS A 144 -6.37 -8.94 5.23
CA HIS A 144 -7.64 -8.26 5.51
C HIS A 144 -7.52 -7.19 6.59
N LYS A 145 -6.86 -7.52 7.70
CA LYS A 145 -6.55 -6.56 8.76
C LYS A 145 -5.76 -5.37 8.24
N ILE A 146 -4.69 -5.62 7.47
CA ILE A 146 -3.89 -4.55 6.86
C ILE A 146 -4.77 -3.67 5.99
N GLY A 147 -5.53 -4.25 5.05
CA GLY A 147 -6.42 -3.50 4.16
C GLY A 147 -7.43 -2.63 4.91
N ASN A 148 -8.04 -3.16 5.97
CA ASN A 148 -9.00 -2.41 6.77
C ASN A 148 -8.35 -1.29 7.58
N THR A 149 -7.19 -1.55 8.20
CA THR A 149 -6.38 -0.50 8.84
C THR A 149 -6.03 0.59 7.83
N LEU A 150 -5.62 0.21 6.62
CA LEU A 150 -5.29 1.14 5.54
C LEU A 150 -6.48 2.04 5.18
N LEU A 151 -7.69 1.49 5.10
CA LEU A 151 -8.92 2.23 4.81
C LEU A 151 -9.34 3.15 5.97
N VAL A 152 -9.19 2.69 7.22
CA VAL A 152 -9.51 3.48 8.42
C VAL A 152 -8.63 4.72 8.50
N VAL A 153 -7.32 4.57 8.31
CA VAL A 153 -6.38 5.70 8.35
C VAL A 153 -6.65 6.69 7.22
N GLU A 154 -7.01 6.20 6.03
CA GLU A 154 -7.43 7.06 4.93
C GLU A 154 -8.68 7.86 5.25
N GLN A 155 -9.71 7.19 5.79
CA GLN A 155 -10.95 7.85 6.13
C GLN A 155 -10.71 8.92 7.21
N LEU A 156 -9.84 8.64 8.19
CA LEU A 156 -9.38 9.63 9.16
C LEU A 156 -8.71 10.83 8.47
N ALA A 157 -7.80 10.58 7.53
CA ALA A 157 -7.09 11.65 6.81
C ALA A 157 -8.05 12.52 6.00
N VAL A 158 -9.02 11.90 5.33
CA VAL A 158 -10.05 12.60 4.56
C VAL A 158 -10.96 13.43 5.47
N ASN A 159 -11.40 12.85 6.58
CA ASN A 159 -12.24 13.55 7.55
C ASN A 159 -11.47 14.76 8.11
N PHE A 160 -10.22 14.54 8.52
CA PHE A 160 -9.32 15.58 9.03
C PHE A 160 -9.13 16.72 8.03
N LEU A 161 -8.89 16.42 6.76
CA LEU A 161 -8.77 17.47 5.74
C LEU A 161 -10.10 18.20 5.51
N ALA A 162 -11.23 17.50 5.63
CA ALA A 162 -12.56 18.08 5.43
C ALA A 162 -13.01 19.00 6.57
N SER A 163 -12.50 18.83 7.79
CA SER A 163 -12.81 19.71 8.92
C SER A 163 -11.98 20.99 8.94
N ILE A 164 -10.84 20.98 8.27
CA ILE A 164 -10.04 22.17 8.04
C ILE A 164 -10.69 22.87 6.84
N GLU A 165 -11.82 23.55 7.11
CA GLU A 165 -12.64 24.29 6.14
C GLU A 165 -11.78 25.18 5.21
N TYR A 166 -10.63 25.63 5.71
CA TYR A 166 -9.65 26.48 5.02
C TYR A 166 -8.79 25.79 3.95
N ALA A 167 -8.60 24.47 3.97
CA ALA A 167 -7.68 23.80 3.05
C ALA A 167 -8.28 23.54 1.65
N THR A 168 -9.60 23.60 1.51
CA THR A 168 -10.30 23.05 0.33
C THR A 168 -10.28 23.95 -0.92
N ASN A 169 -10.02 25.25 -0.78
CA ASN A 169 -9.94 26.18 -1.91
C ASN A 169 -8.54 26.29 -2.53
N GLU A 170 -7.48 25.93 -1.80
CA GLU A 170 -6.08 26.01 -2.28
C GLU A 170 -5.44 24.66 -2.58
N LEU A 171 -6.06 23.55 -2.18
CA LEU A 171 -5.62 22.20 -2.58
C LEU A 171 -5.86 22.01 -4.09
N GLN A 172 -4.90 22.48 -4.88
CA GLN A 172 -4.88 22.22 -6.31
C GLN A 172 -4.88 20.70 -6.54
N THR A 173 -5.71 20.25 -7.48
CA THR A 173 -5.70 18.86 -7.91
C THR A 173 -4.29 18.54 -8.38
N CYS A 174 -3.60 17.64 -7.68
CA CYS A 174 -2.22 17.31 -8.01
C CYS A 174 -2.13 16.79 -9.46
N ALA A 175 -1.26 17.39 -10.27
CA ALA A 175 -1.06 16.98 -11.67
C ALA A 175 -0.69 15.49 -11.78
N HIS A 176 0.01 14.95 -10.77
CA HIS A 176 0.30 13.53 -10.66
C HIS A 176 -0.98 12.68 -10.52
N CYS A 177 -1.93 13.12 -9.69
CA CYS A 177 -3.22 12.45 -9.48
C CYS A 177 -4.10 12.48 -10.74
N GLN A 178 -4.09 13.60 -11.48
CA GLN A 178 -4.80 13.71 -12.76
C GLN A 178 -4.27 12.72 -13.81
N SER A 179 -2.94 12.53 -13.84
CA SER A 179 -2.30 11.62 -14.81
C SER A 179 -2.43 10.14 -14.45
N THR A 180 -2.54 9.80 -13.17
CA THR A 180 -2.53 8.41 -12.71
C THR A 180 -3.93 7.83 -12.48
N GLN A 181 -4.94 8.66 -12.18
CA GLN A 181 -6.35 8.27 -11.94
C GLN A 181 -6.54 7.05 -11.02
N GLN A 182 -5.55 6.69 -10.21
CA GLN A 182 -5.56 5.48 -9.40
C GLN A 182 -5.69 5.85 -7.93
N MET A 183 -6.69 5.26 -7.27
CA MET A 183 -6.98 5.43 -5.84
C MET A 183 -7.15 6.88 -5.43
N VAL A 184 -8.02 7.56 -6.15
CA VAL A 184 -8.33 8.97 -5.93
C VAL A 184 -9.49 9.06 -4.94
N THR A 185 -9.26 9.68 -3.80
CA THR A 185 -10.35 10.09 -2.92
C THR A 185 -10.90 11.41 -3.40
N VAL A 186 -12.21 11.47 -3.56
CA VAL A 186 -12.94 12.70 -3.86
C VAL A 186 -13.30 13.37 -2.54
N LEU A 187 -12.70 14.52 -2.29
CA LEU A 187 -13.05 15.35 -1.13
C LEU A 187 -14.43 15.98 -1.35
N LYS A 188 -15.06 16.50 -0.28
CA LYS A 188 -16.38 17.17 -0.37
C LYS A 188 -16.37 18.37 -1.34
N CYS A 189 -15.23 19.02 -1.51
CA CYS A 189 -15.03 20.10 -2.48
C CYS A 189 -14.93 19.63 -3.94
N GLY A 190 -15.03 18.32 -4.20
CA GLY A 190 -14.92 17.72 -5.54
C GLY A 190 -13.47 17.49 -6.01
N HIS A 191 -12.48 18.00 -5.28
CA HIS A 191 -11.07 17.76 -5.60
C HIS A 191 -10.67 16.29 -5.40
N GLN A 192 -9.74 15.87 -6.24
CA GLN A 192 -9.32 14.51 -6.43
C GLN A 192 -7.85 14.33 -6.03
N HIS A 193 -7.59 13.57 -4.97
CA HIS A 193 -6.24 13.33 -4.48
C HIS A 193 -5.97 11.83 -4.32
N CYS A 194 -4.77 11.38 -4.70
CA CYS A 194 -4.31 10.06 -4.30
C CYS A 194 -3.97 10.05 -2.82
N THR A 195 -3.95 8.87 -2.21
CA THR A 195 -3.61 8.69 -0.79
C THR A 195 -2.30 9.35 -0.42
N ASN A 196 -1.27 9.26 -1.28
CA ASN A 196 0.03 9.82 -0.98
C ASN A 196 -0.01 11.36 -0.88
N CYS A 197 -0.75 12.01 -1.79
CA CYS A 197 -0.97 13.45 -1.72
C CYS A 197 -1.82 13.85 -0.50
N LEU A 198 -2.81 13.04 -0.12
CA LEU A 198 -3.59 13.28 1.10
C LEU A 198 -2.70 13.17 2.34
N SER A 199 -1.93 12.08 2.47
CA SER A 199 -1.00 11.87 3.57
C SER A 199 -0.01 13.03 3.67
N GLN A 200 0.55 13.47 2.54
CA GLN A 200 1.49 14.58 2.52
C GLN A 200 0.83 15.91 2.89
N ALA A 201 -0.37 16.20 2.38
CA ALA A 201 -1.12 17.40 2.77
C ALA A 201 -1.41 17.43 4.28
N VAL A 202 -1.78 16.29 4.86
CA VAL A 202 -1.96 16.15 6.31
C VAL A 202 -0.65 16.47 7.05
N VAL A 203 0.46 15.86 6.64
CA VAL A 203 1.78 16.11 7.27
C VAL A 203 2.20 17.58 7.18
N GLU A 204 2.00 18.21 6.02
CA GLU A 204 2.34 19.62 5.79
C GLU A 204 1.49 20.54 6.66
N LEU A 205 0.18 20.29 6.77
CA LEU A 205 -0.73 21.06 7.63
C LEU A 205 -0.39 20.93 9.12
N LEU A 206 -0.05 19.71 9.55
CA LEU A 206 0.34 19.42 10.94
C LEU A 206 1.72 19.97 11.30
N SER A 207 2.54 20.32 10.32
CA SER A 207 3.86 20.94 10.55
C SER A 207 3.77 22.46 10.73
N GLN A 208 2.58 23.07 10.57
CA GLN A 208 2.40 24.51 10.71
C GLN A 208 2.26 24.93 12.18
N PRO A 209 2.90 26.02 12.62
CA PRO A 209 2.97 26.41 14.04
C PRO A 209 1.67 26.91 14.68
N TYR A 210 0.59 27.13 13.92
CA TYR A 210 -0.68 27.70 14.42
C TYR A 210 -1.90 27.01 13.82
N SER A 211 -1.99 25.70 13.99
CA SER A 211 -3.13 24.95 13.49
C SER A 211 -4.27 24.92 14.51
N PRO A 212 -5.48 25.41 14.21
CA PRO A 212 -6.66 25.29 15.09
C PRO A 212 -7.19 23.84 15.18
N ILE A 213 -6.31 22.86 15.01
CA ILE A 213 -6.61 21.47 14.67
C ILE A 213 -6.73 20.58 15.91
N HIS A 214 -6.17 21.00 17.05
CA HIS A 214 -6.07 20.17 18.27
C HIS A 214 -7.44 19.62 18.75
N ASP A 215 -8.52 20.40 18.64
CA ASP A 215 -9.85 19.97 19.09
C ASP A 215 -10.57 19.04 18.10
N VAL A 216 -10.13 19.03 16.85
CA VAL A 216 -10.86 18.40 15.74
C VAL A 216 -10.61 16.90 15.69
N LEU A 217 -9.37 16.45 15.86
CA LEU A 217 -9.01 15.04 15.83
C LEU A 217 -9.75 14.21 16.90
N GLY A 218 -9.80 14.71 18.14
CA GLY A 218 -10.49 14.02 19.22
C GLY A 218 -12.00 13.88 19.00
N SER A 219 -12.63 14.85 18.31
CA SER A 219 -14.06 14.79 17.98
C SER A 219 -14.39 13.77 16.88
N MET A 220 -13.50 13.60 15.90
CA MET A 220 -13.69 12.69 14.77
C MET A 220 -13.67 11.22 15.16
N VAL A 221 -12.77 10.90 16.09
CA VAL A 221 -12.53 9.52 16.52
C VAL A 221 -13.74 8.96 17.25
N ARG A 222 -14.38 9.77 18.08
CA ARG A 222 -15.60 9.37 18.82
C ARG A 222 -16.77 9.01 17.91
N GLY A 223 -16.74 9.44 16.65
CA GLY A 223 -17.76 9.14 15.64
C GLY A 223 -17.45 7.91 14.77
N MET A 224 -16.25 7.34 14.85
CA MET A 224 -15.90 6.16 14.06
C MET A 224 -16.37 4.88 14.76
N THR A 225 -17.02 4.00 14.02
CA THR A 225 -17.25 2.62 14.44
C THR A 225 -15.89 2.02 14.82
N ARG A 226 -15.82 1.28 15.94
CA ARG A 226 -14.56 0.78 16.52
C ARG A 226 -13.65 0.22 15.43
N VAL A 227 -12.37 0.61 15.45
CA VAL A 227 -11.38 0.13 14.48
C VAL A 227 -11.33 -1.40 14.52
N THR A 228 -11.59 -1.98 15.70
CA THR A 228 -11.75 -3.40 15.96
C THR A 228 -12.98 -4.05 15.30
N ASP A 229 -14.10 -3.33 15.15
CA ASP A 229 -15.34 -3.83 14.53
C ASP A 229 -15.25 -3.85 12.99
N LEU A 230 -14.53 -2.88 12.39
CA LEU A 230 -14.28 -2.84 10.95
C LEU A 230 -13.39 -4.00 10.49
N ALA A 231 -12.45 -4.46 11.32
CA ALA A 231 -11.61 -5.62 11.05
C ALA A 231 -12.38 -6.96 10.96
N ALA A 232 -13.64 -7.02 11.43
CA ALA A 232 -14.46 -8.23 11.39
C ALA A 232 -15.28 -8.39 10.08
N ALA A 233 -15.32 -7.36 9.21
CA ALA A 233 -16.12 -7.37 8.00
C ALA A 233 -15.27 -7.28 6.71
N GLN A 234 -15.44 -8.27 5.83
CA GLN A 234 -15.13 -8.29 4.38
C GLN A 234 -13.67 -8.45 3.87
N GLY A 235 -13.29 -9.67 3.47
CA GLY A 235 -12.53 -9.97 2.24
C GLY A 235 -11.06 -9.53 2.09
N SER A 236 -10.17 -10.48 1.76
CA SER A 236 -8.72 -10.30 1.58
C SER A 236 -8.28 -9.17 0.61
N PRO A 237 -7.26 -8.36 0.95
CA PRO A 237 -6.58 -7.45 0.04
C PRO A 237 -5.53 -8.11 -0.85
N LEU A 238 -5.23 -9.41 -0.67
CA LEU A 238 -4.65 -10.23 -1.74
C LEU A 238 -5.74 -10.82 -2.65
N ALA A 239 -6.98 -10.97 -2.20
CA ALA A 239 -8.13 -11.22 -3.09
C ALA A 239 -8.51 -9.99 -3.93
N ILE A 240 -7.93 -8.81 -3.69
CA ILE A 240 -7.97 -7.68 -4.64
C ILE A 240 -7.25 -8.02 -5.97
N LEU A 241 -6.43 -9.09 -6.00
CA LEU A 241 -5.89 -9.67 -7.23
C LEU A 241 -6.95 -10.48 -8.04
N ARG A 242 -8.05 -10.95 -7.42
CA ARG A 242 -9.10 -11.72 -8.11
C ARG A 242 -10.01 -10.86 -9.00
N CYS A 243 -10.25 -9.60 -8.65
CA CYS A 243 -11.11 -8.70 -9.45
C CYS A 243 -10.48 -8.22 -10.77
N GLY A 244 -9.33 -8.77 -11.18
CA GLY A 244 -8.68 -8.47 -12.45
C GLY A 244 -9.01 -9.42 -13.61
N HIS A 245 -9.67 -10.57 -13.35
CA HIS A 245 -9.88 -11.63 -14.35
C HIS A 245 -11.34 -11.84 -14.79
N ALA A 246 -12.29 -11.08 -14.29
CA ALA A 246 -13.69 -11.11 -14.73
C ALA A 246 -14.06 -9.86 -15.55
N LEU A 247 -13.25 -9.51 -16.55
CA LEU A 247 -13.56 -8.59 -17.67
C LEU A 247 -12.63 -8.88 -18.85
#